data_AF-A0A4R4X883-F1
#
_entry.id   AF-A0A4R4X883-F1
#
_cell.length_a   1.000
_cell.length_b   1.000
_cell.length_c   1.000
_cell.angle_alpha   90.00
_cell.angle_beta   90.00
_cell.angle_gamma   90.00
#
_symmetry.space_group_name_H-M   'P 1'
#
loop_
_entity.id
_entity.type
_entity.pdbx_description
1 polymer ?
#
loop_
_entity_poly.entity_id
_entity_poly.type
_entity_poly.pdbx_seq_one_letter_code
_entity_poly.pdbx_strand_id
1 'polypeptide(L)'
;MDRSDDLLTQRTEMARVLGLNEPVPESVLRAALADDSYATNLLICRRRPDLLQHLLDKPPQRTDRDIPARELLAKGTAALARWARTGFSVVDEATYARRTQACRQCPSLRQPESSGARRALRAVSTAGLDDKAMCGMCGCTISQKARLPTEQCPARHPDDPGKTRWGEQVDSTT
;
A
#
# COMPACT_ATOMS: atom_id res chain seq x y z
N MET A 1 -15.37 2.00 -26.45
CA MET A 1 -14.66 1.78 -25.17
C MET A 1 -15.70 1.26 -24.21
N ASP A 2 -15.58 -0.01 -23.77
CA ASP A 2 -16.66 -0.75 -23.12
C ASP A 2 -16.84 -0.34 -21.65
N ARG A 3 -18.09 -0.25 -21.19
CA ARG A 3 -18.47 0.17 -19.83
C ARG A 3 -17.97 -0.80 -18.76
N SER A 4 -17.78 -2.06 -19.13
CA SER A 4 -17.23 -3.11 -18.28
C SER A 4 -15.73 -2.89 -17.99
N ASP A 5 -14.97 -2.36 -18.95
CA ASP A 5 -13.54 -2.11 -18.83
C ASP A 5 -13.22 -0.94 -17.88
N ASP A 6 -14.04 0.12 -17.89
CA ASP A 6 -13.87 1.28 -17.01
C ASP A 6 -14.10 0.92 -15.53
N LEU A 7 -15.12 0.12 -15.25
CA LEU A 7 -15.45 -0.33 -13.91
C LEU A 7 -14.36 -1.26 -13.34
N LEU A 8 -13.85 -2.20 -14.16
CA LEU A 8 -12.75 -3.07 -13.76
C LEU A 8 -11.47 -2.27 -13.47
N THR A 9 -11.20 -1.24 -14.29
CA THR A 9 -10.06 -0.33 -14.08
C THR A 9 -10.18 0.37 -12.74
N GLN A 10 -11.32 0.97 -12.42
CA GLN A 10 -11.54 1.68 -11.14
C GLN A 10 -11.40 0.76 -9.92
N ARG A 11 -11.92 -0.47 -10.00
CA ARG A 11 -11.77 -1.48 -8.94
C ARG A 11 -10.30 -1.89 -8.74
N THR A 12 -9.54 -1.95 -9.84
CA THR A 12 -8.12 -2.28 -9.81
C THR A 12 -7.29 -1.14 -9.21
N GLU A 13 -7.59 0.11 -9.57
CA GLU A 13 -6.90 1.26 -8.99
C GLU A 13 -7.21 1.41 -7.49
N MET A 14 -8.46 1.21 -7.08
CA MET A 14 -8.83 1.21 -5.67
C MET A 14 -8.12 0.08 -4.89
N ALA A 15 -8.02 -1.12 -5.47
CA ALA A 15 -7.25 -2.23 -4.90
C ALA A 15 -5.78 -1.84 -4.67
N ARG A 16 -5.13 -1.19 -5.65
CA ARG A 16 -3.76 -0.68 -5.51
C ARG A 16 -3.62 0.30 -4.34
N VAL A 17 -4.56 1.22 -4.18
CA VAL A 17 -4.56 2.20 -3.08
C VAL A 17 -4.72 1.52 -1.72
N LEU A 18 -5.49 0.43 -1.65
CA LEU A 18 -5.69 -0.37 -0.44
C LEU A 18 -4.61 -1.43 -0.20
N GLY A 19 -3.66 -1.61 -1.13
CA GLY A 19 -2.60 -2.61 -1.02
C GLY A 19 -3.07 -4.05 -1.29
N LEU A 20 -4.14 -4.21 -2.08
CA LEU A 20 -4.71 -5.51 -2.48
C LEU A 20 -4.18 -5.93 -3.85
N ASN A 21 -4.02 -7.24 -4.04
CA ASN A 21 -3.56 -7.83 -5.31
C ASN A 21 -4.69 -8.12 -6.30
N GLU A 22 -5.93 -8.10 -5.81
CA GLU A 22 -7.13 -8.38 -6.58
C GLU A 22 -8.05 -7.16 -6.60
N PRO A 23 -8.79 -6.92 -7.70
CA PRO A 23 -9.75 -5.83 -7.76
C PRO A 23 -10.75 -5.92 -6.60
N VAL A 24 -11.02 -4.78 -5.95
CA VAL A 24 -12.03 -4.75 -4.87
C VAL A 24 -13.39 -5.22 -5.38
N PRO A 25 -14.26 -5.79 -4.54
CA PRO A 25 -15.64 -6.05 -4.93
C PRO A 25 -16.32 -4.79 -5.45
N GLU A 26 -17.21 -4.92 -6.45
CA GLU A 26 -17.92 -3.77 -7.02
C GLU A 26 -18.75 -3.02 -5.96
N SER A 27 -19.38 -3.76 -5.04
CA SER A 27 -20.13 -3.21 -3.91
C SER A 27 -19.25 -2.33 -3.00
N VAL A 28 -17.99 -2.68 -2.81
CA VAL A 28 -17.02 -1.90 -2.03
C VAL A 28 -16.67 -0.60 -2.75
N LEU A 29 -16.42 -0.66 -4.06
CA LEU A 29 -16.16 0.54 -4.87
C LEU A 29 -17.35 1.49 -4.83
N ARG A 30 -18.57 0.97 -5.05
CA ARG A 30 -19.81 1.78 -5.01
C ARG A 30 -20.04 2.40 -3.63
N ALA A 31 -19.88 1.62 -2.56
CA ALA A 31 -20.03 2.11 -1.20
C ALA A 31 -19.00 3.19 -0.85
N ALA A 32 -17.74 3.05 -1.29
CA ALA A 32 -16.70 4.04 -1.08
C ALA A 32 -16.92 5.33 -1.87
N LEU A 33 -17.48 5.25 -3.08
CA LEU A 33 -17.84 6.44 -3.86
C LEU A 33 -19.08 7.16 -3.30
N ALA A 34 -19.96 6.45 -2.59
CA ALA A 34 -21.18 6.98 -2.01
C ALA A 34 -21.06 7.43 -0.55
N ASP A 35 -20.01 7.00 0.16
CA ASP A 35 -19.79 7.32 1.58
C ASP A 35 -18.32 7.63 1.85
N ASP A 36 -18.03 8.93 2.00
CA ASP A 36 -16.70 9.45 2.30
C ASP A 36 -16.12 8.88 3.61
N SER A 37 -16.96 8.64 4.62
CA SER A 37 -16.49 8.09 5.91
C SER A 37 -16.06 6.64 5.76
N TYR A 38 -16.80 5.86 4.96
CA TYR A 38 -16.43 4.49 4.64
C TYR A 38 -15.14 4.44 3.80
N ALA A 39 -14.99 5.31 2.80
CA ALA A 39 -13.74 5.43 2.03
C ALA A 39 -12.54 5.78 2.91
N THR A 40 -12.70 6.74 3.81
CA THR A 40 -11.66 7.09 4.79
C THR A 40 -11.32 5.92 5.70
N ASN A 41 -12.31 5.17 6.18
CA ASN A 41 -12.08 3.99 7.02
C ASN A 41 -11.31 2.89 6.27
N LEU A 42 -11.59 2.65 4.99
CA LEU A 42 -10.81 1.72 4.17
C LEU A 42 -9.33 2.15 4.09
N LEU A 43 -9.06 3.45 3.92
CA LEU A 43 -7.70 3.99 3.88
C LEU A 43 -6.97 3.89 5.23
N ILE A 44 -7.67 4.17 6.33
CA ILE A 44 -7.12 4.06 7.69
C ILE A 44 -6.80 2.59 8.00
N CYS A 45 -7.74 1.69 7.69
CA CYS A 45 -7.62 0.27 7.98
C CYS A 45 -6.74 -0.49 6.98
N ARG A 46 -6.24 0.13 5.90
CA ARG A 46 -5.43 -0.55 4.87
C ARG A 46 -4.19 -1.29 5.40
N ARG A 47 -3.68 -0.88 6.58
CA ARG A 47 -2.51 -1.48 7.26
C ARG A 47 -2.88 -2.52 8.33
N ARG A 48 -4.16 -2.85 8.48
CA ARG A 48 -4.72 -3.78 9.47
C ARG A 48 -5.53 -4.84 8.70
N PRO A 49 -4.91 -5.95 8.25
CA PRO A 49 -5.55 -6.88 7.31
C PRO A 49 -6.87 -7.44 7.85
N ASP A 50 -6.96 -7.73 9.13
CA ASP A 50 -8.15 -8.18 9.84
C ASP A 50 -9.29 -7.13 9.83
N LEU A 51 -8.99 -5.84 10.01
CA LEU A 51 -9.99 -4.77 9.92
C LEU A 51 -10.35 -4.43 8.47
N LEU A 52 -9.37 -4.42 7.58
CA LEU A 52 -9.60 -4.17 6.15
C LEU A 52 -10.51 -5.25 5.59
N GLN A 53 -10.21 -6.53 5.86
CA GLN A 53 -11.03 -7.64 5.41
C GLN A 53 -12.47 -7.52 5.94
N HIS A 54 -12.64 -7.13 7.21
CA HIS A 54 -13.97 -6.91 7.78
C HIS A 54 -14.77 -5.83 7.03
N LEU A 55 -14.12 -4.73 6.63
CA LEU A 55 -14.75 -3.67 5.85
C LEU A 55 -15.06 -4.11 4.41
N LEU A 56 -14.18 -4.91 3.80
CA LEU A 56 -14.39 -5.47 2.45
C LEU A 56 -15.54 -6.47 2.42
N ASP A 57 -15.69 -7.29 3.47
CA ASP A 57 -16.73 -8.32 3.57
C ASP A 57 -18.10 -7.74 3.90
N LYS A 58 -18.14 -6.59 4.60
CA LYS A 58 -19.38 -5.93 5.04
C LYS A 58 -19.42 -4.45 4.63
N PRO A 59 -19.44 -4.15 3.32
CA PRO A 59 -19.64 -2.79 2.86
C PRO A 59 -21.02 -2.27 3.33
N PRO A 60 -21.14 -0.99 3.71
CA PRO A 60 -22.42 -0.43 4.12
C PRO A 60 -23.40 -0.49 2.95
N GLN A 61 -24.56 -1.12 3.18
CA GLN A 61 -25.65 -1.12 2.21
C GLN A 61 -26.32 0.25 2.23
N ARG A 62 -25.87 1.17 1.37
CA ARG A 62 -26.65 2.36 1.06
C ARG A 62 -27.49 2.10 -0.16
N THR A 63 -28.77 2.42 -0.03
CA THR A 63 -29.78 2.41 -1.09
C THR A 63 -29.22 3.07 -2.34
N ASP A 64 -29.27 2.35 -3.46
CA ASP A 64 -28.96 2.82 -4.80
C ASP A 64 -29.54 4.23 -5.02
N ARG A 65 -28.69 5.25 -4.88
CA ARG A 65 -28.87 6.44 -5.68
C ARG A 65 -28.13 6.15 -6.97
N ASP A 66 -28.84 6.14 -8.09
CA ASP A 66 -28.23 6.20 -9.41
C ASP A 66 -27.41 7.50 -9.50
N ILE A 67 -26.15 7.43 -9.10
CA ILE A 67 -25.22 8.54 -9.26
C ILE A 67 -24.84 8.54 -10.74
N PRO A 68 -25.21 9.58 -11.51
CA PRO A 68 -24.92 9.62 -12.93
C PRO A 68 -23.41 9.57 -13.17
N ALA A 69 -22.97 8.89 -14.23
CA ALA A 69 -21.56 8.60 -14.50
C ALA A 69 -20.63 9.85 -14.46
N ARG A 70 -21.12 11.01 -14.90
CA ARG A 70 -20.38 12.28 -14.82
C ARG A 70 -20.08 12.72 -13.39
N GLU A 71 -21.01 12.46 -12.47
CA GLU A 71 -20.89 12.80 -11.06
C GLU A 71 -19.99 11.80 -10.33
N LEU A 72 -20.03 10.51 -10.71
CA LEU A 72 -19.06 9.51 -10.28
C LEU A 72 -17.63 9.89 -10.71
N LEU A 73 -17.45 10.32 -11.97
CA LEU A 73 -16.15 10.73 -12.50
C LEU A 73 -15.61 11.98 -11.77
N ALA A 74 -16.47 12.98 -11.54
CA ALA A 74 -16.12 14.20 -10.82
C ALA A 74 -15.77 13.91 -9.34
N LYS A 75 -16.55 13.05 -8.68
CA LYS A 75 -16.29 12.66 -7.28
C LYS A 75 -15.05 11.79 -7.14
N GLY A 76 -14.84 10.85 -8.06
CA GLY A 76 -13.64 10.00 -8.13
C GLY A 76 -12.36 10.79 -8.36
N THR A 77 -12.36 11.73 -9.31
CA THR A 77 -11.18 12.60 -9.57
C THR A 77 -10.90 13.55 -8.41
N ALA A 78 -11.94 14.11 -7.78
CA ALA A 78 -11.78 14.95 -6.58
C ALA A 78 -11.30 14.15 -5.35
N ALA A 79 -11.73 12.89 -5.19
CA ALA A 79 -11.22 11.99 -4.16
C ALA A 79 -9.74 11.66 -4.40
N LEU A 80 -9.36 11.27 -5.62
CA LEU A 80 -7.98 11.01 -6.00
C LEU A 80 -7.06 12.23 -5.80
N ALA A 81 -7.52 13.43 -6.18
CA ALA A 81 -6.75 14.67 -5.99
C ALA A 81 -6.60 15.08 -4.52
N ARG A 82 -7.59 14.76 -3.66
CA ARG A 82 -7.48 14.94 -2.20
C ARG A 82 -6.53 13.90 -1.57
N TRP A 83 -6.54 12.67 -2.06
CA TRP A 83 -5.63 11.60 -1.63
C TRP A 83 -4.17 11.85 -2.07
N ALA A 84 -3.97 12.40 -3.27
CA ALA A 84 -2.65 12.84 -3.74
C ALA A 84 -2.05 13.94 -2.85
N ARG A 85 -2.87 14.87 -2.37
CA ARG A 85 -2.45 15.91 -1.41
C ARG A 85 -2.17 15.38 0.00
N THR A 86 -2.70 14.21 0.37
CA THR A 86 -2.56 13.62 1.71
C THR A 86 -1.52 12.49 1.80
N GLY A 87 -0.83 12.13 0.70
CA GLY A 87 0.41 11.34 0.80
C GLY A 87 0.63 10.21 -0.20
N PHE A 88 0.36 10.42 -1.50
CA PHE A 88 0.94 9.57 -2.56
C PHE A 88 2.37 9.98 -2.95
N SER A 89 3.04 10.81 -2.14
CA SER A 89 4.46 11.07 -2.36
C SER A 89 5.24 9.79 -2.11
N VAL A 90 5.87 9.27 -3.15
CA VAL A 90 6.94 8.28 -3.05
C VAL A 90 8.27 9.00 -3.13
N VAL A 91 9.31 8.44 -2.51
CA VAL A 91 10.68 8.95 -2.70
C VAL A 91 11.13 8.74 -4.14
N ASP A 92 12.12 9.53 -4.57
CA ASP A 92 12.76 9.33 -5.88
C ASP A 92 13.45 7.96 -5.97
N GLU A 93 13.70 7.49 -7.21
CA GLU A 93 14.26 6.16 -7.47
C GLU A 93 15.66 5.98 -6.85
N ALA A 94 16.48 7.02 -6.78
CA ALA A 94 17.81 6.94 -6.17
C ALA A 94 17.71 6.75 -4.65
N THR A 95 16.78 7.45 -4.00
CA THR A 95 16.46 7.25 -2.58
C THR A 95 15.88 5.86 -2.32
N TYR A 96 14.95 5.40 -3.16
CA TYR A 96 14.37 4.06 -3.05
C TYR A 96 15.43 2.96 -3.19
N ALA A 97 16.29 3.04 -4.20
CA ALA A 97 17.36 2.08 -4.45
C ALA A 97 18.36 2.03 -3.28
N ARG A 98 18.77 3.20 -2.77
CA ARG A 98 19.66 3.32 -1.60
C ARG A 98 19.06 2.64 -0.36
N ARG A 99 17.81 2.97 -0.03
CA ARG A 99 17.10 2.42 1.14
C ARG A 99 16.91 0.91 1.03
N THR A 100 16.55 0.42 -0.16
CA THR A 100 16.35 -1.01 -0.41
C THR A 100 17.67 -1.79 -0.32
N GLN A 101 18.77 -1.23 -0.85
CA GLN A 101 20.10 -1.85 -0.74
C GLN A 101 20.54 -1.99 0.73
N ALA A 102 20.32 -0.95 1.54
CA ALA A 102 20.59 -1.00 2.98
C ALA A 102 19.73 -2.06 3.70
N CYS A 103 18.47 -2.25 3.27
CA CYS A 103 17.60 -3.31 3.78
C CYS A 103 18.10 -4.72 3.40
N ARG A 104 18.58 -4.93 2.18
CA ARG A 104 19.14 -6.22 1.71
C ARG A 104 20.35 -6.68 2.52
N GLN A 105 21.12 -5.73 3.06
CA GLN A 105 22.29 -5.98 3.89
C GLN A 105 21.97 -5.99 5.40
N CYS A 106 20.69 -5.88 5.78
CA CYS A 106 20.30 -5.78 7.19
C CYS A 106 20.27 -7.16 7.85
N PRO A 107 20.94 -7.36 9.01
CA PRO A 107 20.90 -8.62 9.75
C PRO A 107 19.48 -9.02 10.21
N SER A 108 18.59 -8.04 10.38
CA SER A 108 17.20 -8.27 10.78
C SER A 108 16.28 -8.56 9.59
N LEU A 109 16.79 -8.69 8.35
CA LEU A 109 15.96 -9.01 7.19
C LEU A 109 15.39 -10.43 7.32
N ARG A 110 14.07 -10.55 7.23
CA ARG A 110 13.38 -11.84 7.21
C ARG A 110 12.93 -12.17 5.81
N GLN A 111 13.30 -13.37 5.37
CA GLN A 111 12.72 -13.98 4.18
C GLN A 111 11.44 -14.71 4.60
N PRO A 112 10.38 -14.70 3.79
CA PRO A 112 9.17 -15.43 4.14
C PRO A 112 9.48 -16.92 4.12
N GLU A 113 9.21 -17.61 5.24
CA GLU A 113 9.36 -19.06 5.34
C GLU A 113 8.51 -19.76 4.28
N SER A 114 9.18 -20.51 3.40
CA SER A 114 8.49 -21.24 2.34
C SER A 114 7.92 -22.54 2.88
N SER A 115 6.60 -22.64 3.00
CA SER A 115 5.95 -23.95 2.88
C SER A 115 6.18 -24.49 1.46
N GLY A 116 6.37 -25.81 1.30
CA GLY A 116 6.82 -26.43 0.04
C GLY A 116 6.02 -26.05 -1.21
N ALA A 117 4.71 -25.84 -1.08
CA ALA A 117 3.83 -25.39 -2.17
C ALA A 117 4.17 -23.98 -2.70
N ARG A 118 4.72 -23.09 -1.87
CA ARG A 118 5.11 -21.73 -2.25
C ARG A 118 6.50 -21.65 -2.90
N ARG A 119 7.30 -22.73 -2.83
CA ARG A 119 8.63 -22.80 -3.46
C ARG A 119 8.53 -22.95 -4.99
N ALA A 120 7.52 -23.66 -5.48
CA ALA A 120 7.24 -23.80 -6.91
C ALA A 120 6.76 -22.47 -7.54
N LEU A 121 5.94 -21.68 -6.84
CA LEU A 121 5.56 -20.34 -7.29
C LEU A 121 6.72 -19.34 -7.32
N ARG A 122 7.78 -19.53 -6.51
CA ARG A 122 8.99 -18.67 -6.53
C ARG A 122 9.78 -18.78 -7.84
N ALA A 123 9.72 -19.91 -8.54
CA ALA A 123 10.44 -20.08 -9.81
C ALA A 123 9.73 -19.39 -10.99
N VAL A 124 8.44 -19.05 -10.84
CA VAL A 124 7.58 -18.55 -11.93
C VAL A 124 7.23 -17.06 -11.77
N SER A 125 7.37 -16.47 -10.58
CA SER A 125 7.07 -15.06 -10.35
C SER A 125 8.27 -14.15 -10.61
N THR A 126 8.14 -13.21 -11.55
CA THR A 126 9.09 -12.10 -11.83
C THR A 126 9.07 -10.98 -10.80
N ALA A 127 8.22 -11.07 -9.76
CA ALA A 127 8.21 -10.13 -8.65
C ALA A 127 9.54 -10.22 -7.87
N GLY A 128 10.29 -9.12 -7.86
CA GLY A 128 11.62 -9.04 -7.25
C GLY A 128 11.63 -9.50 -5.79
N LEU A 129 12.75 -10.09 -5.37
CA LEU A 129 12.95 -10.63 -4.02
C LEU A 129 12.61 -9.61 -2.89
N ASP A 130 12.65 -8.32 -3.18
CA ASP A 130 12.35 -7.24 -2.24
C ASP A 130 10.86 -7.08 -1.91
N ASP A 131 9.96 -7.46 -2.83
CA ASP A 131 8.50 -7.38 -2.60
C ASP A 131 7.99 -8.40 -1.60
N LYS A 132 8.83 -9.38 -1.24
CA LYS A 132 8.49 -10.47 -0.33
C LYS A 132 9.34 -10.45 0.94
N ALA A 133 10.44 -9.70 0.98
CA ALA A 133 11.31 -9.61 2.14
C ALA A 133 10.77 -8.61 3.18
N MET A 134 10.83 -8.99 4.45
CA MET A 134 10.24 -8.23 5.56
C MET A 134 11.32 -7.72 6.51
N CYS A 135 11.12 -6.52 7.05
CA CYS A 135 11.95 -6.01 8.14
C CYS A 135 11.60 -6.73 9.44
N GLY A 136 12.55 -7.45 10.04
CA GLY A 136 12.34 -8.16 11.30
C GLY A 136 12.21 -7.27 12.54
N MET A 137 12.43 -5.96 12.42
CA MET A 137 12.26 -5.01 13.54
C MET A 137 10.87 -4.37 13.57
N CYS A 138 10.27 -4.08 12.40
CA CYS A 138 8.98 -3.38 12.32
C CYS A 138 7.89 -4.15 11.56
N GLY A 139 8.21 -5.32 10.98
CA GLY A 139 7.25 -6.16 10.26
C GLY A 139 6.85 -5.69 8.86
N CYS A 140 7.29 -4.50 8.42
CA CYS A 140 6.96 -3.98 7.09
C CYS A 140 7.74 -4.69 5.97
N THR A 141 7.13 -4.85 4.79
CA THR A 141 7.85 -5.24 3.56
C THR A 141 8.88 -4.17 3.20
N ILE A 142 10.09 -4.59 2.79
CA ILE A 142 11.17 -3.62 2.53
C ILE A 142 10.87 -2.73 1.32
N SER A 143 10.20 -3.26 0.29
CA SER A 143 9.81 -2.48 -0.88
C SER A 143 8.80 -1.39 -0.56
N GLN A 144 7.84 -1.65 0.33
CA GLN A 144 6.89 -0.61 0.76
C GLN A 144 7.55 0.41 1.68
N LYS A 145 8.32 -0.07 2.65
CA LYS A 145 8.98 0.79 3.63
C LYS A 145 9.95 1.77 2.97
N ALA A 146 10.79 1.29 2.06
CA ALA A 146 11.77 2.13 1.38
C ALA A 146 11.14 3.22 0.50
N ARG A 147 9.91 3.00 0.01
CA ARG A 147 9.23 3.88 -0.96
C ARG A 147 8.54 5.09 -0.34
N LEU A 148 8.25 5.06 0.96
CA LEU A 148 7.50 6.10 1.64
C LEU A 148 8.43 7.18 2.22
N PRO A 149 8.22 8.47 1.94
CA PRO A 149 9.08 9.56 2.40
C PRO A 149 8.97 9.80 3.90
N THR A 150 7.84 9.45 4.51
CA THR A 150 7.60 9.58 5.95
C THR A 150 8.16 8.41 6.77
N GLU A 151 8.66 7.37 6.12
CA GLU A 151 9.24 6.22 6.82
C GLU A 151 10.72 6.45 7.13
N GLN A 152 11.18 5.85 8.22
CA GLN A 152 12.60 5.78 8.59
C GLN A 152 13.00 4.36 9.01
N CYS A 153 14.30 4.06 8.90
CA CYS A 153 14.83 2.82 9.42
C CYS A 153 14.96 2.89 10.96
N PRO A 154 14.37 1.94 11.72
CA PRO A 154 14.42 1.94 13.18
C PRO A 154 15.82 1.61 13.72
N ALA A 155 16.68 1.00 12.90
CA ALA A 155 18.05 0.71 13.28
C ALA A 155 18.94 1.93 13.06
N ARG A 156 19.82 2.20 14.03
CA ARG A 156 20.91 3.17 13.91
C ARG A 156 22.00 2.64 12.96
N HIS A 157 22.70 3.55 12.30
CA HIS A 157 23.86 3.21 11.50
C HIS A 157 24.96 2.67 12.44
N PRO A 158 25.64 1.56 12.08
CA PRO A 158 26.64 0.93 12.95
C PRO A 158 27.82 1.87 13.27
N ASP A 159 28.22 2.70 12.30
CA ASP A 159 29.37 3.59 12.44
C ASP A 159 28.99 5.06 12.72
N ASP A 160 27.69 5.41 12.69
CA ASP A 160 27.22 6.79 12.86
C ASP A 160 25.88 6.82 13.62
N PRO A 161 25.90 6.91 14.96
CA PRO A 161 24.68 6.88 15.77
C PRO A 161 23.69 8.01 15.48
N GLY A 162 24.13 9.11 14.84
CA GLY A 162 23.25 10.21 14.42
C GLY A 162 22.41 9.88 13.19
N LYS A 163 22.69 8.75 12.52
CA LYS A 163 22.00 8.30 11.32
C LYS A 163 21.27 6.98 11.53
N THR A 164 20.24 6.76 10.73
CA THR A 164 19.61 5.47 10.55
C THR A 164 20.47 4.59 9.64
N ARG A 165 20.23 3.26 9.58
CA ARG A 165 20.93 2.38 8.63
C ARG A 165 20.72 2.76 7.15
N TRP A 166 19.78 3.63 6.82
CA TRP A 166 19.61 4.17 5.47
C TRP A 166 20.56 5.34 5.16
N GLY A 167 21.38 5.77 6.13
CA GLY A 167 22.27 6.93 6.03
C GLY A 167 21.53 8.27 6.20
N GLU A 168 20.28 8.23 6.65
CA GLU A 168 19.43 9.40 6.88
C GLU A 168 19.53 9.85 8.33
N GLN A 169 19.40 11.15 8.61
CA GLN A 169 19.43 11.67 9.98
C GLN A 169 18.30 11.06 10.80
N VAL A 170 18.59 10.75 12.05
CA VAL A 170 17.57 10.32 12.99
C VAL A 170 16.73 11.54 13.36
N ASP A 171 15.42 11.49 13.11
CA ASP A 171 14.52 12.54 13.58
C ASP A 171 14.62 12.67 15.11
N SER A 172 14.89 13.89 15.59
CA SER A 172 15.07 14.18 17.01
C SER A 172 13.74 14.30 17.78
N THR A 173 12.62 13.95 17.16
CA THR A 173 11.29 14.15 17.72
C THR A 173 10.93 12.96 18.61
N THR A 174 11.13 13.17 19.92
CA THR A 174 10.59 12.35 21.01
C THR A 174 9.07 12.47 21.06
#